data_AF-A0A6V8LFI4-F1
#
_entry.id   AF-A0A6V8LFI4-F1
#
_cell.length_a   1.000
_cell.length_b   1.000
_cell.length_c   1.000
_cell.angle_alpha   90.00
_cell.angle_beta   90.00
_cell.angle_gamma   90.00
#
_symmetry.space_group_name_H-M   'P 1'
#
loop_
_entity.id
_entity.type
_entity.pdbx_description
1 polymer ?
#
loop_
_entity_poly.entity_id
_entity_poly.type
_entity_poly.pdbx_seq_one_letter_code
_entity_poly.pdbx_strand_id
1 'polypeptide(L)'
;MGRGTLAAMTDLSPAATEPPWKLAQRLENLPIVLAGPIVRHATDTEVTVWLALRQRQRVRLVVYRNRDGSGDPIAEGTRTTVAVGAHLHIVAVTARVSGDDEMTAGVSYRYDVRLGDGAGQGLTDPGSCRATRTTRYAGRCSGSATRRCPASPSRPAT
;
A
#
# COMPACT_ATOMS: atom_id res chain seq x y z
N MET A 1 49.37 -46.06 -30.43
CA MET A 1 48.76 -45.91 -29.09
C MET A 1 48.45 -44.43 -28.87
N GLY A 2 47.24 -44.02 -29.23
CA GLY A 2 46.80 -42.63 -29.17
C GLY A 2 46.35 -42.25 -27.76
N ARG A 3 46.84 -41.12 -27.26
CA ARG A 3 46.27 -40.43 -26.10
C ARG A 3 45.57 -39.19 -26.63
N GLY A 4 44.25 -39.27 -26.72
CA GLY A 4 43.41 -38.14 -27.09
C GLY A 4 43.44 -37.09 -26.00
N THR A 5 43.85 -35.88 -26.36
CA THR A 5 43.71 -34.67 -25.54
C THR A 5 42.22 -34.31 -25.50
N LEU A 6 41.59 -34.43 -24.33
CA LEU A 6 40.24 -33.93 -24.09
C LEU A 6 40.27 -32.40 -24.17
N ALA A 7 39.76 -31.85 -25.27
CA ALA A 7 39.48 -30.44 -25.37
C ALA A 7 38.48 -30.06 -24.28
N ALA A 8 38.83 -29.06 -23.48
CA ALA A 8 37.89 -28.38 -22.61
C ALA A 8 36.70 -27.92 -23.47
N MET A 9 35.52 -28.46 -23.19
CA MET A 9 34.25 -27.84 -23.57
C MET A 9 34.17 -26.54 -22.77
N THR A 10 34.77 -25.49 -23.31
CA THR A 10 34.41 -24.13 -22.97
C THR A 10 32.94 -24.02 -23.30
N ASP A 11 32.14 -23.94 -22.24
CA ASP A 11 30.71 -23.67 -22.26
C ASP A 11 30.48 -22.35 -23.01
N LEU A 12 30.36 -22.46 -24.33
CA LEU A 12 29.80 -21.43 -25.19
C LEU A 12 28.29 -21.46 -24.93
N SER A 13 27.89 -21.01 -23.74
CA SER A 13 26.54 -20.53 -23.51
C SER A 13 26.43 -19.24 -24.32
N PRO A 14 25.75 -19.23 -25.50
CA PRO A 14 25.58 -18.00 -26.24
C PRO A 14 24.84 -17.04 -25.31
N ALA A 15 25.36 -15.83 -25.17
CA ALA A 15 24.80 -14.75 -24.37
C ALA A 15 23.27 -14.87 -24.36
N ALA A 16 22.73 -15.37 -23.25
CA ALA A 16 21.30 -15.54 -23.11
C ALA A 16 20.73 -14.14 -23.13
N THR A 17 20.35 -13.68 -24.32
CA THR A 17 19.66 -12.42 -24.55
C THR A 17 18.41 -12.51 -23.71
N GLU A 18 18.50 -11.92 -22.53
CA GLU A 18 17.47 -12.01 -21.54
C GLU A 18 16.20 -11.45 -22.17
N PRO A 19 15.07 -12.15 -22.06
CA PRO A 19 13.88 -11.74 -22.78
C PRO A 19 13.41 -10.37 -22.28
N PRO A 20 12.84 -9.53 -23.16
CA PRO A 20 12.48 -8.13 -22.85
C PRO A 20 11.39 -7.98 -21.77
N TRP A 21 10.80 -9.09 -21.32
CA TRP A 21 9.85 -9.13 -20.20
C TRP A 21 10.54 -9.28 -18.84
N LYS A 22 11.87 -9.41 -18.75
CA LYS A 22 12.57 -9.43 -17.47
C LYS A 22 12.37 -8.11 -16.72
N LEU A 23 11.68 -8.20 -15.58
CA LEU A 23 11.38 -7.06 -14.72
C LEU A 23 12.65 -6.32 -14.28
N ALA A 24 13.75 -7.04 -14.04
CA ALA A 24 15.01 -6.47 -13.59
C ALA A 24 15.53 -5.36 -14.52
N GLN A 25 15.39 -5.54 -15.84
CA GLN A 25 15.87 -4.57 -16.84
C GLN A 25 14.98 -3.32 -16.96
N ARG A 26 13.74 -3.38 -16.44
CA ARG A 26 12.75 -2.29 -16.56
C ARG A 26 12.52 -1.57 -15.24
N LEU A 27 13.06 -2.08 -14.14
CA LEU A 27 12.80 -1.61 -12.78
C LEU A 27 13.25 -0.15 -12.61
N GLU A 28 14.34 0.26 -13.25
CA GLU A 28 14.82 1.65 -13.20
C GLU A 28 13.87 2.65 -13.86
N ASN A 29 13.11 2.20 -14.86
CA ASN A 29 12.18 3.01 -15.65
C ASN A 29 10.75 2.95 -15.11
N LEU A 30 10.52 2.20 -14.02
CA LEU A 30 9.20 2.14 -13.39
C LEU A 30 8.94 3.39 -12.52
N PRO A 31 7.65 3.77 -12.38
CA PRO A 31 7.24 4.80 -11.44
C PRO A 31 7.73 4.52 -10.02
N ILE A 32 7.85 5.58 -9.22
CA ILE A 32 8.34 5.44 -7.85
C ILE A 32 7.43 4.54 -7.00
N VAL A 33 6.11 4.59 -7.23
CA VAL A 33 5.12 3.72 -6.60
C VAL A 33 5.00 2.43 -7.41
N LEU A 34 5.46 1.33 -6.83
CA LEU A 34 5.41 0.00 -7.45
C LEU A 34 4.07 -0.70 -7.18
N ALA A 35 3.54 -0.53 -5.97
CA ALA A 35 2.21 -1.00 -5.60
C ALA A 35 1.46 0.09 -4.85
N GLY A 36 0.23 0.34 -5.32
CA GLY A 36 -0.59 1.45 -4.87
C GLY A 36 -0.99 1.35 -3.40
N PRO A 37 -1.44 2.47 -2.81
CA PRO A 37 -1.80 2.53 -1.41
C PRO A 37 -3.06 1.72 -1.13
N ILE A 38 -2.92 0.74 -0.25
CA ILE A 38 -3.99 -0.15 0.20
C ILE A 38 -4.22 0.11 1.68
N VAL A 39 -5.45 0.47 2.03
CA VAL A 39 -5.88 0.53 3.43
C VAL A 39 -5.85 -0.90 3.97
N ARG A 40 -4.99 -1.15 4.97
CA ARG A 40 -4.82 -2.48 5.57
C ARG A 40 -5.57 -2.62 6.89
N HIS A 41 -5.66 -1.53 7.65
CA HIS A 41 -6.33 -1.48 8.93
C HIS A 41 -7.02 -0.12 9.09
N ALA A 42 -8.25 -0.11 9.58
CA ALA A 42 -8.97 1.10 9.93
C ALA A 42 -9.76 0.83 11.22
N THR A 43 -9.65 1.74 12.16
CA THR A 43 -10.34 1.74 13.45
C THR A 43 -10.97 3.11 13.67
N ASP A 44 -11.62 3.27 14.82
CA ASP A 44 -12.09 4.54 15.36
C ASP A 44 -10.95 5.56 15.54
N THR A 45 -9.76 5.12 15.97
CA THR A 45 -8.67 6.04 16.34
C THR A 45 -7.48 6.04 15.37
N GLU A 46 -7.38 5.05 14.49
CA GLU A 46 -6.23 4.92 13.59
C GLU A 46 -6.56 4.27 12.24
N VAL A 47 -5.83 4.68 11.21
CA VAL A 47 -5.86 4.09 9.86
C VAL A 47 -4.46 3.79 9.40
N THR A 48 -4.23 2.58 8.92
CA THR A 48 -2.96 2.15 8.35
C THR A 48 -3.09 1.90 6.85
N VAL A 49 -2.22 2.56 6.08
CA VAL A 49 -2.10 2.41 4.64
C VAL A 49 -0.74 1.81 4.31
N TRP A 50 -0.76 0.77 3.49
CA TRP A 50 0.43 0.11 2.98
C TRP A 50 0.72 0.53 1.54
N LEU A 51 1.99 0.74 1.21
CA LEU A 51 2.46 1.05 -0.13
C LEU A 51 3.88 0.51 -0.36
N ALA A 52 4.14 0.12 -1.60
CA ALA A 52 5.46 -0.33 -2.05
C ALA A 52 6.06 0.67 -3.01
N LEU A 53 7.31 1.03 -2.76
CA LEU A 53 8.08 2.05 -3.46
C LEU A 53 9.37 1.47 -4.00
N ARG A 54 9.87 2.02 -5.10
CA ARG A 54 11.14 1.59 -5.70
C ARG A 54 12.36 2.00 -4.88
N GLN A 55 12.28 3.10 -4.14
CA GLN A 55 13.40 3.71 -3.43
C GLN A 55 12.98 4.21 -2.05
N ARG A 56 13.98 4.53 -1.21
CA ARG A 56 13.75 5.09 0.12
C ARG A 56 13.00 6.42 0.04
N GLN A 57 11.91 6.56 0.79
CA GLN A 57 11.12 7.78 0.86
C GLN A 57 10.53 7.97 2.25
N ARG A 58 10.30 9.23 2.64
CA ARG A 58 9.43 9.58 3.76
C ARG A 58 8.01 9.74 3.25
N VAL A 59 7.05 9.16 3.96
CA VAL A 59 5.65 9.10 3.52
C VAL A 59 4.76 9.66 4.61
N ARG A 60 3.92 10.62 4.23
CA ARG A 60 2.94 11.28 5.11
C ARG A 60 1.54 10.91 4.67
N LEU A 61 0.76 10.39 5.60
CA LEU A 61 -0.66 10.06 5.45
C LEU A 61 -1.48 11.13 6.15
N VAL A 62 -2.49 11.65 5.46
CA VAL A 62 -3.43 12.66 5.98
C VAL A 62 -4.85 12.19 5.70
N VAL A 63 -5.71 12.25 6.70
CA VAL A 63 -7.12 11.83 6.58
C VAL A 63 -8.02 13.02 6.85
N TYR A 64 -9.04 13.16 6.00
CA TYR A 64 -10.03 14.22 6.03
C TYR A 64 -11.43 13.62 6.16
N ARG A 65 -12.29 14.30 6.91
CA ARG A 65 -13.72 13.97 7.02
C ARG A 65 -14.48 14.33 5.74
N ASN A 66 -14.12 15.45 5.10
CA ASN A 66 -14.75 15.89 3.85
C ASN A 66 -14.25 15.11 2.65
N ARG A 67 -15.17 14.76 1.74
CA ARG A 67 -14.86 14.05 0.49
C ARG A 67 -13.96 14.83 -0.46
N ASP A 68 -13.97 16.14 -0.34
CA ASP A 68 -13.17 17.02 -1.20
C ASP A 68 -11.73 17.18 -0.68
N GLY A 69 -11.47 16.77 0.56
CA GLY A 69 -10.19 16.98 1.25
C GLY A 69 -10.02 18.42 1.75
N SER A 70 -11.12 19.17 1.86
CA SER A 70 -11.19 20.51 2.44
C SER A 70 -11.38 20.44 3.96
N GLY A 71 -10.80 21.40 4.68
CA GLY A 71 -10.88 21.49 6.14
C GLY A 71 -9.72 20.83 6.87
N ASP A 72 -9.80 20.83 8.20
CA ASP A 72 -8.73 20.32 9.05
C ASP A 72 -8.61 18.80 8.97
N PRO A 73 -7.37 18.27 8.95
CA PRO A 73 -7.15 16.84 8.94
C PRO A 73 -7.55 16.25 10.30
N ILE A 74 -8.34 15.20 10.27
CA ILE A 74 -8.76 14.49 11.50
C ILE A 74 -7.66 13.56 12.00
N ALA A 75 -6.83 13.02 11.10
CA ALA A 75 -5.77 12.10 11.45
C ALA A 75 -4.56 12.31 10.55
N GLU A 76 -3.37 12.19 11.15
CA GLU A 76 -2.10 12.32 10.43
C GLU A 76 -1.08 11.31 10.91
N GLY A 77 -0.15 10.96 10.03
CA GLY A 77 0.95 10.06 10.36
C GLY A 77 2.08 10.19 9.36
N THR A 78 3.32 10.05 9.81
CA THR A 78 4.49 10.06 8.94
C THR A 78 5.37 8.86 9.25
N ARG A 79 5.87 8.19 8.21
CA ARG A 79 6.81 7.08 8.37
C ARG A 79 7.81 7.03 7.23
N THR A 80 9.04 6.63 7.55
CA THR A 80 10.08 6.35 6.54
C THR A 80 9.96 4.92 6.07
N THR A 81 10.24 4.68 4.79
CA THR A 81 10.20 3.33 4.22
C THR A 81 11.32 2.43 4.73
N VAL A 82 11.03 1.13 4.77
CA VAL A 82 11.99 0.08 5.11
C VAL A 82 12.43 -0.61 3.83
N ALA A 83 13.74 -0.78 3.64
CA ALA A 83 14.29 -1.49 2.50
C ALA A 83 14.05 -3.01 2.66
N VAL A 84 13.45 -3.63 1.65
CA VAL A 84 13.29 -5.09 1.53
C VAL A 84 14.22 -5.63 0.43
N GLY A 85 14.59 -4.80 -0.54
CA GLY A 85 15.61 -5.07 -1.53
C GLY A 85 16.15 -3.78 -2.15
N ALA A 86 17.11 -3.90 -3.07
CA ALA A 86 17.78 -2.75 -3.71
C ALA A 86 16.81 -1.77 -4.40
N HIS A 87 15.69 -2.30 -4.91
CA HIS A 87 14.67 -1.53 -5.61
C HIS A 87 13.26 -1.77 -5.04
N LEU A 88 13.17 -2.24 -3.79
CA LEU A 88 11.90 -2.49 -3.12
C LEU A 88 11.96 -1.97 -1.69
N HIS A 89 11.20 -0.91 -1.45
CA HIS A 89 10.98 -0.29 -0.16
C HIS A 89 9.51 -0.40 0.20
N ILE A 90 9.22 -0.81 1.43
CA ILE A 90 7.87 -1.00 1.90
C ILE A 90 7.60 -0.04 3.05
N VAL A 91 6.37 0.50 3.13
CA VAL A 91 5.93 1.22 4.31
C VAL A 91 4.46 0.93 4.62
N ALA A 92 4.20 0.80 5.92
CA ALA A 92 2.85 0.85 6.48
C ALA A 92 2.77 2.12 7.33
N VAL A 93 2.11 3.16 6.81
CA VAL A 93 1.95 4.44 7.51
C VAL A 93 0.64 4.39 8.29
N THR A 94 0.73 4.62 9.59
CA THR A 94 -0.43 4.72 10.47
C THR A 94 -0.70 6.18 10.77
N ALA A 95 -1.85 6.68 10.34
CA ALA A 95 -2.38 7.97 10.77
C ALA A 95 -3.22 7.76 12.02
N ARG A 96 -2.98 8.57 13.05
CA ARG A 96 -3.72 8.56 14.30
C ARG A 96 -4.57 9.81 14.37
N VAL A 97 -5.78 9.65 14.90
CA VAL A 97 -6.69 10.77 15.10
C VAL A 97 -6.11 11.71 16.16
N SER A 98 -6.24 13.01 15.93
CA SER A 98 -5.73 14.05 16.82
C SER A 98 -6.85 14.57 17.72
N GLY A 99 -6.57 14.73 19.02
CA GLY A 99 -7.54 15.27 19.98
C GLY A 99 -8.67 14.29 20.32
N ASP A 100 -9.88 14.82 20.50
CA ASP A 100 -11.09 14.07 20.87
C ASP A 100 -11.92 13.63 19.65
N ASP A 101 -11.40 13.79 18.44
CA ASP A 101 -12.06 13.28 17.25
C ASP A 101 -12.02 11.75 17.21
N GLU A 102 -13.02 11.15 16.57
CA GLU A 102 -13.06 9.71 16.28
C GLU A 102 -13.58 9.45 14.85
N MET A 103 -13.19 8.32 14.28
CA MET A 103 -13.68 7.83 13.01
C MET A 103 -14.94 6.98 13.23
N THR A 104 -16.07 7.46 12.71
CA THR A 104 -17.37 6.83 12.87
C THR A 104 -17.60 5.75 11.81
N ALA A 105 -18.08 4.59 12.25
CA ALA A 105 -18.51 3.52 11.39
C ALA A 105 -19.61 3.97 10.41
N GLY A 106 -19.57 3.46 9.18
CA GLY A 106 -20.48 3.81 8.09
C GLY A 106 -20.10 5.08 7.33
N VAL A 107 -19.16 5.88 7.84
CA VAL A 107 -18.73 7.13 7.19
C VAL A 107 -17.59 6.89 6.21
N SER A 108 -17.67 7.58 5.09
CA SER A 108 -16.67 7.61 4.04
C SER A 108 -15.64 8.69 4.33
N TYR A 109 -14.40 8.30 4.60
CA TYR A 109 -13.29 9.23 4.78
C TYR A 109 -12.42 9.30 3.53
N ARG A 110 -11.80 10.46 3.33
CA ARG A 110 -10.81 10.66 2.28
C ARG A 110 -9.42 10.70 2.88
N TYR A 111 -8.47 10.06 2.23
CA TYR A 111 -7.07 10.18 2.59
C TYR A 111 -6.21 10.69 1.43
N ASP A 112 -5.10 11.32 1.79
CA ASP A 112 -4.03 11.77 0.91
C ASP A 112 -2.70 11.18 1.38
N VAL A 113 -1.90 10.69 0.44
CA VAL A 113 -0.57 10.12 0.71
C VAL A 113 0.44 11.00 -0.01
N ARG A 114 1.37 11.57 0.75
CA ARG A 114 2.42 12.46 0.22
C ARG A 114 3.77 11.79 0.39
N LEU A 115 4.61 11.91 -0.64
CA LEU A 115 5.96 11.37 -0.66
C LEU A 115 6.96 12.54 -0.61
N GLY A 116 8.00 12.45 0.22
CA GLY A 116 9.08 13.43 0.30
C GLY A 116 9.15 14.21 1.62
N ASP A 117 10.17 15.07 1.73
CA ASP A 117 10.59 15.77 2.97
C ASP A 117 10.17 17.26 3.04
N GLY A 118 9.53 17.80 1.99
CA GLY A 118 9.10 19.21 1.91
C GLY A 118 7.68 19.39 1.39
N ALA A 119 7.15 20.61 1.44
CA ALA A 119 5.79 21.00 1.00
C ALA A 119 5.51 20.84 -0.52
N GLY A 120 6.28 20.02 -1.23
CA GLY A 120 6.19 19.81 -2.67
C GLY A 120 6.49 18.36 -3.01
N GLN A 121 5.46 17.54 -2.99
CA GLN A 121 4.90 16.86 -4.16
C GLN A 121 3.62 16.23 -3.62
N GLY A 122 2.58 17.08 -3.55
CA GLY A 122 1.24 16.58 -3.38
C GLY A 122 0.97 15.58 -4.50
N LEU A 123 0.12 14.62 -4.21
CA LEU A 123 -0.31 13.60 -5.14
C LEU A 123 -1.11 14.14 -6.36
N THR A 124 -1.01 15.44 -6.62
CA THR A 124 -1.69 16.27 -7.60
C THR A 124 -0.74 16.86 -8.65
N ASP A 125 0.59 16.68 -8.52
CA ASP A 125 1.53 17.01 -9.60
C ASP A 125 1.39 16.02 -10.76
N PRO A 126 1.52 16.44 -12.04
CA PRO A 126 1.39 15.57 -13.21
C PRO A 126 2.46 14.45 -13.33
N GLY A 127 3.33 14.28 -12.32
CA GLY A 127 4.25 13.15 -12.14
C GLY A 127 4.09 12.39 -10.81
N SER A 128 3.09 12.73 -9.99
CA SER A 128 2.87 12.18 -8.65
C SER A 128 1.59 11.32 -8.60
N CYS A 129 1.71 10.04 -8.23
CA CYS A 129 0.66 9.03 -8.42
C CYS A 129 -0.55 9.19 -7.47
N ARG A 130 -1.60 9.93 -7.89
CA ARG A 130 -2.87 10.08 -7.14
C ARG A 130 -3.60 8.79 -6.85
N ALA A 131 -3.73 8.48 -5.57
CA ALA A 131 -4.63 7.46 -5.04
C ALA A 131 -5.50 8.07 -3.95
N THR A 132 -6.45 8.89 -4.39
CA THR A 132 -7.58 9.28 -3.55
C THR A 132 -8.57 8.12 -3.55
N ARG A 133 -8.78 7.52 -2.40
CA ARG A 133 -9.83 6.52 -2.19
C ARG A 133 -10.74 6.96 -1.07
N THR A 134 -12.02 6.78 -1.34
CA THR A 134 -13.07 6.90 -0.35
C THR A 134 -13.29 5.52 0.24
N THR A 135 -12.80 5.29 1.45
CA THR A 135 -13.08 4.04 2.17
C THR A 135 -14.25 4.30 3.10
N ARG A 136 -15.33 3.51 2.99
CA ARG A 136 -16.32 3.43 4.07
C ARG A 136 -15.67 2.67 5.21
N TYR A 137 -15.47 3.32 6.35
CA TYR A 137 -15.10 2.61 7.55
C TYR A 137 -16.30 1.74 7.96
N ALA A 138 -16.13 0.41 8.02
CA ALA A 138 -17.24 -0.50 8.33
C ALA A 138 -17.52 -0.61 9.85
N GLY A 139 -16.76 0.09 10.70
CA GLY A 139 -16.83 -0.08 12.15
C GLY A 139 -16.19 -1.38 12.62
N ARG A 140 -15.70 -1.38 13.85
CA ARG A 140 -15.60 -2.62 14.62
C ARG A 140 -17.01 -2.92 15.11
N CYS A 141 -17.54 -4.12 14.87
CA CYS A 141 -18.70 -4.58 15.64
C CYS A 141 -18.26 -4.56 17.11
N SER A 142 -18.68 -3.56 17.88
CA SER A 142 -18.41 -3.55 19.31
C SER A 142 -19.15 -4.76 19.88
N GLY A 143 -18.36 -5.75 20.30
CA GLY A 143 -18.88 -6.93 20.96
C GLY A 143 -19.37 -6.55 22.35
N SER A 144 -20.57 -5.99 22.46
CA SER A 144 -21.42 -6.23 23.62
C SER A 144 -22.18 -7.53 23.33
N ALA A 145 -21.59 -8.64 23.79
CA ALA A 145 -22.17 -9.96 23.69
C ALA A 145 -23.54 -10.01 24.37
N THR A 146 -24.62 -9.89 23.59
CA THR A 146 -25.93 -10.59 23.72
C THR A 146 -26.95 -9.96 22.78
N ARG A 147 -26.91 -10.29 21.49
CA ARG A 147 -28.14 -10.41 20.71
C ARG A 147 -28.06 -11.70 19.91
N ARG A 148 -28.94 -12.64 20.27
CA ARG A 148 -29.15 -13.90 19.57
C ARG A 148 -29.31 -13.61 18.09
N CYS A 149 -28.62 -14.38 17.25
CA CYS A 149 -29.03 -14.53 15.86
C CYS A 149 -30.52 -14.91 15.85
N PRO A 150 -31.38 -14.26 15.05
CA PRO A 150 -32.69 -14.81 14.79
C PRO A 150 -32.48 -16.18 14.13
N ALA A 151 -33.09 -17.20 14.73
CA ALA A 151 -33.03 -18.57 14.26
C ALA A 151 -33.42 -18.63 12.77
N SER A 152 -32.60 -19.32 11.99
CA SER A 152 -32.90 -19.64 10.60
C SER A 152 -34.20 -20.44 10.54
N PRO A 153 -35.18 -20.11 9.67
CA PRO A 153 -36.37 -20.92 9.53
C PRO A 153 -35.98 -22.29 8.95
N SER A 154 -36.35 -23.35 9.67
CA SER A 154 -36.21 -24.75 9.27
C SER A 154 -36.97 -25.02 7.96
N ARG A 155 -36.33 -25.70 7.01
CA ARG A 155 -36.98 -26.24 5.80
C ARG A 155 -38.09 -27.21 6.22
N PRO A 156 -39.31 -27.12 5.65
CA PRO A 156 -40.28 -28.19 5.78
C PRO A 156 -39.84 -29.37 4.91
N ALA A 157 -39.88 -30.57 5.50
CA ALA A 157 -39.80 -31.82 4.79
C ALA A 157 -41.22 -32.21 4.38
N THR A 158 -41.46 -32.27 3.06
CA THR A 158 -42.37 -33.23 2.39
C THR A 158 -41.85 -33.42 0.98
#